data_AF-A0A958MEA4-F1
#
_entry.id   AF-A0A958MEA4-F1
#
_cell.length_a   1.000
_cell.length_b   1.000
_cell.length_c   1.000
_cell.angle_alpha   90.00
_cell.angle_beta   90.00
_cell.angle_gamma   90.00
#
_symmetry.space_group_name_H-M   'P 1'
#
loop_
_entity.id
_entity.type
_entity.pdbx_description
1 polymer ?
#
loop_
_entity_poly.entity_id
_entity_poly.type
_entity_poly.pdbx_seq_one_letter_code
_entity_poly.pdbx_strand_id
1 'polypeptide(L)'
;MILGGPLSTEKLYYSGHFRSLLSKKYRDISDIYRVGAMVFVGEHKEARQRAAHIAPHLDEDDLAFLNFHLALSYTRTSQYKKAAHIIKKNLNWAQQERASASSRFLAFHGLGFFHWFFSKHQLSQRCVDQSQVHLMQWKNFPQFFQVLSLDLEGHNWIQLGQVHKGYQSHQKALQICAEADLLSFSRSLTFSSLLTECRFLIKPTEGLKKLQSAFAGLDSDDDYSRSELIFEISNLLQLMGRFKEAHEFLSDHLSTIYSNENKRQMGKLNFAMTHSMYLQGDFEQALYLAKTARNNLDELTDRGIICKILGLEIEILKCLNQPTETTLQQLQRLDEKIDSGLIHRRNARQTHDSFLVNSGEDPIGDLVDRLEREDNKLETFRSIVDKQALSLFFRYFKVIPGTEGIVMSGSFDEVIVFKKNQLDLNRNKLSGQLRKILMYLSDGPATKEELIKNVWGYNHYSPLTHDPLIYSSINRMKTQLNLDDRQLLFHEETYQLRVPLWRVKNKEISQKLPVRASSHAPVSQPSLSFDHANLNFRQIEFLNQMAKEERAISVKKYGQWFGITTMTALRDLKKLCDFGYLTPRGRGRATHYLMASNLNDKSS
;
A
#
# COMPACT_ATOMS: atom_id res chain seq x y z
N MET A 1 16.84 33.82 30.71
CA MET A 1 17.57 33.03 31.73
C MET A 1 16.72 33.00 32.99
N ILE A 2 15.98 31.91 33.22
CA ILE A 2 15.30 31.68 34.51
C ILE A 2 16.11 30.59 35.20
N LEU A 3 16.77 30.95 36.31
CA LEU A 3 17.42 30.03 37.24
C LEU A 3 16.32 29.28 38.02
N GLY A 4 15.66 28.32 37.37
CA GLY A 4 14.73 27.42 38.03
C GLY A 4 15.50 26.30 38.72
N GLY A 5 15.28 26.11 40.02
CA GLY A 5 15.80 24.94 40.75
C GLY A 5 15.42 23.61 40.07
N PRO A 6 16.08 22.49 40.41
CA PRO A 6 15.75 21.19 39.83
C PRO A 6 14.27 20.89 40.04
N LEU A 7 13.56 20.59 38.94
CA LEU A 7 12.18 20.13 38.97
C LEU A 7 12.09 18.85 39.82
N SER A 8 10.99 18.68 40.56
CA SER A 8 10.72 17.42 41.27
C SER A 8 10.64 16.25 40.30
N THR A 9 10.95 15.05 40.78
CA THR A 9 10.88 13.83 39.98
C THR A 9 9.46 13.55 39.47
N GLU A 10 8.47 13.82 40.31
CA GLU A 10 7.04 13.83 39.96
C GLU A 10 6.75 14.74 38.76
N LYS A 11 7.19 16.01 38.83
CA LYS A 11 6.96 16.97 37.76
C LYS A 11 7.66 16.55 36.47
N LEU A 12 8.89 16.05 36.55
CA LEU A 12 9.59 15.50 35.38
C LEU A 12 8.85 14.32 34.76
N TYR A 13 8.31 13.42 35.59
CA TYR A 13 7.56 12.26 35.14
C TYR A 13 6.26 12.68 34.46
N TYR A 14 5.45 13.54 35.08
CA TYR A 14 4.19 13.99 34.49
C TYR A 14 4.37 14.90 33.27
N SER A 15 5.50 15.59 33.14
CA SER A 15 5.89 16.28 31.90
C SER A 15 6.44 15.33 30.82
N GLY A 16 6.56 14.03 31.11
CA GLY A 16 7.05 13.03 30.16
C GLY A 16 8.56 13.09 29.91
N HIS A 17 9.34 13.77 30.75
CA HIS A 17 10.80 13.88 30.64
C HIS A 17 11.52 12.65 31.23
N PHE A 18 11.13 11.45 30.78
CA PHE A 18 11.59 10.18 31.36
C PHE A 18 13.11 10.02 31.34
N ARG A 19 13.78 10.29 30.20
CA ARG A 19 15.24 10.18 30.11
C ARG A 19 15.96 11.16 31.03
N SER A 20 15.46 12.39 31.13
CA SER A 20 15.99 13.39 32.05
C SER A 20 15.87 12.93 33.50
N LEU A 21 14.74 12.30 33.85
CA LEU A 21 14.53 11.68 35.16
C LEU A 21 15.49 10.52 35.43
N LEU A 22 15.93 9.78 34.41
CA LEU A 22 16.89 8.67 34.56
C LEU A 22 18.37 9.10 34.54
N SER A 23 18.65 10.37 34.25
CA SER A 23 20.02 10.90 34.19
C SER A 23 20.77 10.80 35.54
N LYS A 24 22.11 10.88 35.48
CA LYS A 24 23.00 10.84 36.67
C LYS A 24 22.57 11.81 37.78
N LYS A 25 21.99 12.96 37.41
CA LYS A 25 21.55 14.01 38.34
C LYS A 25 20.51 13.54 39.36
N TYR A 26 19.67 12.57 38.98
CA TYR A 26 18.59 12.06 39.84
C TYR A 26 18.83 10.61 40.27
N ARG A 27 20.01 10.05 39.99
CA ARG A 27 20.29 8.60 40.08
C ARG A 27 20.06 8.01 41.46
N ASP A 28 20.33 8.78 42.49
CA ASP A 28 20.30 8.35 43.89
C ASP A 28 18.91 8.51 44.54
N ILE A 29 17.96 9.15 43.83
CA ILE A 29 16.58 9.22 44.28
C ILE A 29 15.92 7.88 43.95
N SER A 30 15.39 7.20 44.96
CA SER A 30 14.67 5.94 44.77
C SER A 30 13.18 6.17 44.97
N ASP A 31 12.47 6.52 43.89
CA ASP A 31 11.03 6.78 43.91
C ASP A 31 10.25 6.00 42.85
N ILE A 32 8.93 6.02 42.99
CA ILE A 32 7.99 5.36 42.08
C ILE A 32 8.03 5.94 40.65
N TYR A 33 8.31 7.23 40.52
CA TYR A 33 8.33 7.94 39.23
C TYR A 33 9.48 7.49 38.33
N ARG A 34 10.66 7.20 38.92
CA ARG A 34 11.77 6.59 38.19
C ARG A 34 11.44 5.19 37.71
N VAL A 35 10.77 4.38 38.53
CA VAL A 35 10.30 3.05 38.08
C VAL A 35 9.36 3.21 36.88
N GLY A 36 8.43 4.17 36.95
CA GLY A 36 7.54 4.47 35.83
C GLY A 36 8.30 4.91 34.57
N ALA A 37 9.26 5.84 34.71
CA ALA A 37 10.10 6.29 33.60
C ALA A 37 10.91 5.15 32.97
N MET A 38 11.51 4.27 33.79
CA MET A 38 12.21 3.06 33.32
C MET A 38 11.29 2.18 32.47
N VAL A 39 10.02 2.00 32.90
CA VAL A 39 9.05 1.22 32.10
C VAL A 39 8.72 1.89 30.77
N PHE A 40 8.64 3.22 30.71
CA PHE A 40 8.38 3.94 29.47
C PHE A 40 9.56 3.93 28.50
N VAL A 41 10.80 3.99 29.00
CA VAL A 41 12.01 3.92 28.15
C VAL A 41 12.48 2.49 27.82
N GLY A 42 11.81 1.46 28.35
CA GLY A 42 12.12 0.05 28.05
C GLY A 42 13.08 -0.65 29.02
N GLU A 43 13.54 0.00 30.09
CA GLU A 43 14.41 -0.56 31.14
C GLU A 43 13.65 -1.50 32.10
N HIS A 44 12.89 -2.45 31.54
CA HIS A 44 11.93 -3.29 32.26
C HIS A 44 12.55 -4.16 33.35
N LYS A 45 13.76 -4.69 33.16
CA LYS A 45 14.44 -5.53 34.15
C LYS A 45 14.83 -4.70 35.38
N GLU A 46 15.44 -3.55 35.18
CA GLU A 46 15.86 -2.66 36.26
C GLU A 46 14.64 -2.07 37.00
N ALA A 47 13.60 -1.66 36.27
CA ALA A 47 12.35 -1.19 36.84
C ALA A 47 11.78 -2.18 37.87
N ARG A 48 11.74 -3.48 37.52
CA ARG A 48 11.22 -4.54 38.39
C ARG A 48 12.10 -4.78 39.62
N GLN A 49 13.42 -4.73 39.46
CA GLN A 49 14.36 -4.90 40.58
C GLN A 49 14.21 -3.77 41.60
N ARG A 50 14.14 -2.51 41.12
CA ARG A 50 13.93 -1.34 41.97
C ARG A 50 12.56 -1.35 42.63
N ALA A 51 11.51 -1.70 41.89
CA ALA A 51 10.17 -1.83 42.42
C ALA A 51 10.09 -2.77 43.63
N ALA A 52 10.80 -3.90 43.60
CA ALA A 52 10.82 -4.85 44.71
C ALA A 52 11.45 -4.26 45.99
N HIS A 53 12.40 -3.33 45.85
CA HIS A 53 13.06 -2.68 46.99
C HIS A 53 12.18 -1.59 47.62
N ILE A 54 11.47 -0.81 46.80
CA ILE A 54 10.65 0.31 47.31
C ILE A 54 9.25 -0.11 47.77
N ALA A 55 8.66 -1.16 47.16
CA ALA A 55 7.27 -1.56 47.41
C ALA A 55 6.87 -1.75 48.88
N PRO A 56 7.72 -2.29 49.78
CA PRO A 56 7.37 -2.45 51.20
C PRO A 56 7.15 -1.14 51.96
N HIS A 57 7.60 -0.01 51.41
CA HIS A 57 7.60 1.30 52.07
C HIS A 57 6.58 2.28 51.47
N LEU A 58 5.80 1.84 50.47
CA LEU A 58 4.83 2.69 49.78
C LEU A 58 3.48 2.66 50.48
N ASP A 59 2.77 3.78 50.42
CA ASP A 59 1.35 3.80 50.76
C ASP A 59 0.50 3.11 49.67
N GLU A 60 -0.80 3.06 49.89
CA GLU A 60 -1.72 2.31 49.03
C GLU A 60 -1.86 2.93 47.62
N ASP A 61 -1.76 4.26 47.50
CA ASP A 61 -1.88 4.97 46.21
C ASP A 61 -0.59 4.87 45.39
N ASP A 62 0.56 5.01 46.04
CA ASP A 62 1.87 4.81 45.44
C ASP A 62 2.06 3.35 45.02
N LEU A 63 1.54 2.40 45.80
CA LEU A 63 1.54 0.99 45.42
C LEU A 63 0.64 0.74 44.20
N ALA A 64 -0.49 1.44 44.08
CA ALA A 64 -1.35 1.33 42.90
C ALA A 64 -0.66 1.87 41.63
N PHE A 65 0.05 2.99 41.75
CA PHE A 65 0.89 3.55 40.70
C PHE A 65 2.02 2.60 40.30
N LEU A 66 2.70 2.00 41.28
CA LEU A 66 3.77 1.03 41.03
C LEU A 66 3.23 -0.21 40.31
N ASN A 67 2.12 -0.77 40.78
CA ASN A 67 1.48 -1.94 40.18
C ASN A 67 1.04 -1.68 38.73
N PHE A 68 0.50 -0.49 38.45
CA PHE A 68 0.16 -0.09 37.08
C PHE A 68 1.37 -0.20 36.13
N HIS A 69 2.50 0.40 36.49
CA HIS A 69 3.72 0.35 35.68
C HIS A 69 4.32 -1.06 35.57
N LEU A 70 4.30 -1.83 36.65
CA LEU A 70 4.75 -3.22 36.62
C LEU A 70 3.88 -4.07 35.70
N ALA A 71 2.56 -3.84 35.68
CA ALA A 71 1.66 -4.51 34.75
C ALA A 71 1.99 -4.18 33.28
N LEU A 72 2.26 -2.90 32.97
CA LEU A 72 2.74 -2.50 31.63
C LEU A 72 4.05 -3.21 31.27
N SER A 73 5.02 -3.22 32.19
CA SER A 73 6.32 -3.86 31.99
C SER A 73 6.20 -5.36 31.72
N TYR A 74 5.44 -6.09 32.53
CA TYR A 74 5.23 -7.52 32.33
C TYR A 74 4.48 -7.81 31.02
N THR A 75 3.53 -6.95 30.63
CA THR A 75 2.79 -7.11 29.37
C THR A 75 3.70 -6.87 28.15
N ARG A 76 4.50 -5.80 28.15
CA ARG A 76 5.45 -5.47 27.07
C ARG A 76 6.57 -6.51 26.90
N THR A 77 6.91 -7.22 27.97
CA THR A 77 7.93 -8.30 27.97
C THR A 77 7.32 -9.71 27.90
N SER A 78 6.06 -9.82 27.46
CA SER A 78 5.34 -11.09 27.27
C SER A 78 5.27 -12.01 28.50
N GLN A 79 5.37 -11.46 29.71
CA GLN A 79 5.21 -12.16 30.99
C GLN A 79 3.76 -12.07 31.49
N TYR A 80 2.82 -12.47 30.64
CA TYR A 80 1.39 -12.18 30.82
C TYR A 80 0.77 -12.75 32.10
N LYS A 81 1.23 -13.92 32.59
CA LYS A 81 0.77 -14.49 33.86
C LYS A 81 1.08 -13.56 35.05
N LYS A 82 2.27 -12.95 35.05
CA LYS A 82 2.67 -11.98 36.08
C LYS A 82 1.91 -10.67 35.94
N ALA A 83 1.72 -10.19 34.70
CA ALA A 83 0.91 -9.00 34.44
C ALA A 83 -0.53 -9.17 34.98
N ALA A 84 -1.19 -10.29 34.66
CA ALA A 84 -2.53 -10.59 35.15
C ALA A 84 -2.60 -10.65 36.69
N HIS A 85 -1.59 -11.22 37.34
CA HIS A 85 -1.51 -11.24 38.80
C HIS A 85 -1.44 -9.83 39.41
N ILE A 86 -0.56 -8.97 38.86
CA ILE A 86 -0.41 -7.58 39.33
C ILE A 86 -1.68 -6.76 39.06
N ILE A 87 -2.31 -6.93 37.89
CA ILE A 87 -3.57 -6.26 37.55
C ILE A 87 -4.68 -6.68 38.51
N LYS A 88 -4.80 -7.98 38.80
CA LYS A 88 -5.78 -8.49 39.77
C LYS A 88 -5.56 -7.90 41.16
N LYS A 89 -4.31 -7.80 41.61
CA LYS A 89 -3.97 -7.12 42.88
C LYS A 89 -4.44 -5.67 42.87
N ASN A 90 -4.19 -4.93 41.78
CA ASN A 90 -4.59 -3.54 41.66
C ASN A 90 -6.11 -3.34 41.59
N LEU A 91 -6.82 -4.25 40.90
CA LEU A 91 -8.28 -4.21 40.78
C LEU A 91 -8.97 -4.52 42.12
N ASN A 92 -8.50 -5.55 42.83
CA ASN A 92 -9.00 -5.89 44.16
C ASN A 92 -8.85 -4.71 45.13
N TRP A 93 -7.78 -3.94 45.00
CA TRP A 93 -7.56 -2.71 45.74
C TRP A 93 -8.58 -1.62 45.36
N ALA A 94 -8.68 -1.32 44.06
CA ALA A 94 -9.57 -0.30 43.52
C ALA A 94 -11.06 -0.51 43.87
N GLN A 95 -11.47 -1.76 44.11
CA GLN A 95 -12.82 -2.13 44.50
C GLN A 95 -13.15 -1.83 45.97
N GLN A 96 -12.16 -1.50 46.81
CA GLN A 96 -12.43 -1.11 48.19
C GLN A 96 -13.11 0.27 48.26
N GLU A 97 -14.00 0.48 49.22
CA GLU A 97 -14.72 1.75 49.39
C GLU A 97 -13.76 2.93 49.60
N ARG A 98 -12.68 2.70 50.36
CA ARG A 98 -11.62 3.67 50.68
C ARG A 98 -10.64 3.96 49.53
N ALA A 99 -10.71 3.24 48.41
CA ALA A 99 -9.78 3.45 47.31
C ALA A 99 -9.97 4.84 46.69
N SER A 100 -8.87 5.56 46.50
CA SER A 100 -8.87 6.89 45.88
C SER A 100 -9.27 6.83 44.40
N ALA A 101 -9.65 7.99 43.84
CA ALA A 101 -9.96 8.11 42.41
C ALA A 101 -8.73 7.79 41.52
N SER A 102 -7.52 8.13 41.97
CA SER A 102 -6.27 7.84 41.26
C SER A 102 -5.99 6.34 41.20
N SER A 103 -6.12 5.64 42.34
CA SER A 103 -5.99 4.19 42.42
C SER A 103 -6.98 3.48 41.49
N ARG A 104 -8.24 3.93 41.47
CA ARG A 104 -9.28 3.38 40.57
C ARG A 104 -8.97 3.64 39.10
N PHE A 105 -8.57 4.87 38.75
CA PHE A 105 -8.12 5.21 37.40
C PHE A 105 -7.01 4.27 36.93
N LEU A 106 -5.94 4.13 37.72
CA LEU A 106 -4.77 3.32 37.38
C LEU A 106 -5.12 1.83 37.23
N ALA A 107 -5.99 1.30 38.09
CA ALA A 107 -6.43 -0.09 38.01
C ALA A 107 -7.23 -0.37 36.73
N PHE A 108 -8.25 0.44 36.44
CA PHE A 108 -9.08 0.25 35.23
C PHE A 108 -8.30 0.55 33.95
N HIS A 109 -7.50 1.61 33.93
CA HIS A 109 -6.70 1.94 32.76
C HIS A 109 -5.64 0.85 32.47
N GLY A 110 -4.97 0.32 33.51
CA GLY A 110 -4.05 -0.80 33.38
C GLY A 110 -4.72 -2.09 32.90
N LEU A 111 -5.93 -2.38 33.38
CA LEU A 111 -6.74 -3.49 32.88
C LEU A 111 -7.16 -3.29 31.42
N GLY A 112 -7.53 -2.07 31.04
CA GLY A 112 -7.84 -1.70 29.68
C GLY A 112 -6.66 -1.94 28.73
N PHE A 113 -5.46 -1.48 29.09
CA PHE A 113 -4.25 -1.73 28.33
C PHE A 113 -3.97 -3.23 28.16
N PHE A 114 -4.13 -4.00 29.23
CA PHE A 114 -3.97 -5.46 29.18
C PHE A 114 -4.97 -6.11 28.23
N HIS A 115 -6.26 -5.73 28.28
CA HIS A 115 -7.26 -6.24 27.34
C HIS A 115 -6.98 -5.85 25.89
N TRP A 116 -6.46 -4.65 25.64
CA TRP A 116 -6.05 -4.23 24.30
C TRP A 116 -4.96 -5.15 23.74
N PHE A 117 -3.96 -5.50 24.56
CA PHE A 117 -2.89 -6.41 24.16
C PHE A 117 -3.42 -7.80 23.75
N PHE A 118 -4.50 -8.27 24.39
CA PHE A 118 -5.16 -9.56 24.13
C PHE A 118 -6.19 -9.50 22.99
N SER A 119 -6.24 -8.40 22.24
CA SER A 119 -7.22 -8.16 21.16
C SER A 119 -8.69 -8.19 21.64
N LYS A 120 -8.94 -7.84 22.90
CA LYS A 120 -10.29 -7.69 23.50
C LYS A 120 -10.68 -6.22 23.56
N HIS A 121 -10.77 -5.59 22.40
CA HIS A 121 -10.88 -4.13 22.27
C HIS A 121 -12.19 -3.56 22.84
N GLN A 122 -13.30 -4.31 22.83
CA GLN A 122 -14.53 -3.85 23.48
C GLN A 122 -14.39 -3.81 25.00
N LEU A 123 -13.80 -4.85 25.61
CA LEU A 123 -13.54 -4.86 27.05
C LEU A 123 -12.52 -3.78 27.44
N SER A 124 -11.49 -3.59 26.61
CA SER A 124 -10.54 -2.51 26.79
C SER A 124 -11.22 -1.15 26.80
N GLN A 125 -12.12 -0.90 25.83
CA GLN A 125 -12.86 0.35 25.76
C GLN A 125 -13.74 0.59 26.99
N ARG A 126 -14.47 -0.43 27.48
CA ARG A 126 -15.25 -0.31 28.71
C ARG A 126 -14.38 0.07 29.93
N CYS A 127 -13.17 -0.49 30.00
CA CYS A 127 -12.22 -0.13 31.06
C CYS A 127 -11.70 1.31 30.89
N VAL A 128 -11.50 1.77 29.66
CA VAL A 128 -11.14 3.17 29.36
C VAL A 128 -12.27 4.10 29.81
N ASP A 129 -13.51 3.83 29.44
CA ASP A 129 -14.68 4.62 29.85
C ASP A 129 -14.78 4.72 31.39
N GLN A 130 -14.61 3.59 32.09
CA GLN A 130 -14.57 3.57 33.56
C GLN A 130 -13.38 4.36 34.13
N SER A 131 -12.19 4.23 33.52
CA SER A 131 -11.03 5.01 33.95
C SER A 131 -11.29 6.51 33.79
N GLN A 132 -11.89 6.96 32.70
CA GLN A 132 -12.21 8.38 32.47
C GLN A 132 -13.17 8.93 33.53
N VAL A 133 -14.18 8.15 33.94
CA VAL A 133 -15.08 8.55 35.05
C VAL A 133 -14.27 8.82 36.33
N HIS A 134 -13.32 7.94 36.67
CA HIS A 134 -12.47 8.12 37.85
C HIS A 134 -11.46 9.25 37.68
N LEU A 135 -10.96 9.49 36.46
CA LEU A 135 -10.08 10.63 36.18
C LEU A 135 -10.79 11.95 36.49
N MET A 136 -12.06 12.09 36.10
CA MET A 136 -12.86 13.29 36.36
C MET A 136 -13.15 13.50 37.86
N GLN A 137 -13.10 12.44 38.66
CA GLN A 137 -13.25 12.48 40.13
C GLN A 137 -11.91 12.77 40.84
N TRP A 138 -10.78 12.62 40.16
CA TRP A 138 -9.46 12.84 40.72
C TRP A 138 -9.15 14.34 40.77
N LYS A 139 -9.23 14.91 41.97
CA LYS A 139 -8.90 16.32 42.21
C LYS A 139 -7.46 16.62 41.78
N ASN A 140 -7.29 17.65 40.95
CA ASN A 140 -6.00 18.09 40.40
C ASN A 140 -5.24 16.99 39.63
N PHE A 141 -5.94 16.14 38.87
CA PHE A 141 -5.28 15.09 38.11
C PHE A 141 -4.25 15.67 37.11
N PRO A 142 -3.08 15.03 36.96
CA PRO A 142 -2.11 15.40 35.93
C PRO A 142 -2.68 15.20 34.51
N GLN A 143 -2.58 16.21 33.64
CA GLN A 143 -3.00 16.12 32.22
C GLN A 143 -2.37 14.93 31.49
N PHE A 144 -1.18 14.50 31.93
CA PHE A 144 -0.54 13.24 31.53
C PHE A 144 -1.49 12.04 31.45
N PHE A 145 -2.31 11.81 32.48
CA PHE A 145 -3.20 10.65 32.53
C PHE A 145 -4.42 10.81 31.63
N GLN A 146 -4.84 12.04 31.35
CA GLN A 146 -5.88 12.33 30.37
C GLN A 146 -5.41 11.97 28.96
N VAL A 147 -4.18 12.38 28.62
CA VAL A 147 -3.54 12.04 27.35
C VAL A 147 -3.42 10.52 27.21
N LEU A 148 -2.94 9.82 28.24
CA LEU A 148 -2.79 8.37 28.22
C LEU A 148 -4.14 7.64 28.03
N SER A 149 -5.20 8.13 28.66
CA SER A 149 -6.56 7.60 28.49
C SER A 149 -7.09 7.78 27.06
N LEU A 150 -6.91 8.98 26.49
CA LEU A 150 -7.33 9.29 25.12
C LEU A 150 -6.52 8.54 24.06
N ASP A 151 -5.24 8.27 24.32
CA ASP A 151 -4.38 7.46 23.45
C ASP A 151 -4.91 6.01 23.35
N LEU A 152 -5.17 5.37 24.50
CA LEU A 152 -5.74 4.02 24.53
C LEU A 152 -7.16 3.98 23.94
N GLU A 153 -7.98 5.00 24.20
CA GLU A 153 -9.29 5.17 23.56
C GLU A 153 -9.17 5.21 22.03
N GLY A 154 -8.26 6.03 21.51
CA GLY A 154 -8.04 6.19 20.08
C GLY A 154 -7.66 4.86 19.43
N HIS A 155 -6.71 4.15 20.03
CA HIS A 155 -6.32 2.82 19.59
C HIS A 155 -7.47 1.80 19.65
N ASN A 156 -8.31 1.82 20.68
CA ASN A 156 -9.48 0.93 20.77
C ASN A 156 -10.48 1.18 19.65
N TRP A 157 -10.90 2.43 19.44
CA TRP A 157 -11.87 2.76 18.40
C TRP A 157 -11.36 2.39 17.00
N ILE A 158 -10.07 2.63 16.71
CA ILE A 158 -9.46 2.21 15.45
C ILE A 158 -9.55 0.68 15.27
N GLN A 159 -9.21 -0.10 16.30
CA GLN A 159 -9.27 -1.57 16.21
C GLN A 159 -10.71 -2.10 16.08
N LEU A 160 -11.68 -1.38 16.66
CA LEU A 160 -13.12 -1.65 16.54
C LEU A 160 -13.71 -1.21 15.19
N GLY A 161 -12.91 -0.58 14.32
CA GLY A 161 -13.35 -0.12 12.99
C GLY A 161 -14.03 1.25 12.98
N GLN A 162 -13.95 2.03 14.06
CA GLN A 162 -14.37 3.43 14.14
C GLN A 162 -13.13 4.33 14.03
N VAL A 163 -12.51 4.35 12.85
CA VAL A 163 -11.23 5.02 12.59
C VAL A 163 -11.33 6.53 12.79
N HIS A 164 -12.39 7.18 12.31
CA HIS A 164 -12.55 8.63 12.50
C HIS A 164 -12.64 9.01 13.98
N LYS A 165 -13.42 8.24 14.75
CA LYS A 165 -13.58 8.47 16.19
C LYS A 165 -12.25 8.29 16.92
N GLY A 166 -11.50 7.23 16.60
CA GLY A 166 -10.20 7.01 17.21
C GLY A 166 -9.17 8.08 16.84
N TYR A 167 -9.17 8.54 15.58
CA TYR A 167 -8.35 9.67 15.16
C TYR A 167 -8.69 10.97 15.91
N GLN A 168 -9.99 11.25 16.11
CA GLN A 168 -10.42 12.41 16.91
C GLN A 168 -9.92 12.33 18.36
N SER A 169 -9.90 11.13 18.98
CA SER A 169 -9.32 10.95 20.32
C SER A 169 -7.82 11.26 20.34
N HIS A 170 -7.05 10.80 19.34
CA HIS A 170 -5.64 11.18 19.22
C HIS A 170 -5.43 12.69 19.01
N GLN A 171 -6.26 13.35 18.21
CA GLN A 171 -6.17 14.80 17.99
C GLN A 171 -6.45 15.59 19.27
N LYS A 172 -7.46 15.19 20.06
CA LYS A 172 -7.70 15.77 21.39
C LYS A 172 -6.52 15.56 22.33
N ALA A 173 -5.92 14.37 22.32
CA ALA A 173 -4.74 14.08 23.12
C ALA A 173 -3.54 14.98 22.74
N LEU A 174 -3.31 15.19 21.43
CA LEU A 174 -2.28 16.09 20.91
C LEU A 174 -2.51 17.55 21.33
N GLN A 175 -3.76 18.02 21.30
CA GLN A 175 -4.12 19.35 21.78
C GLN A 175 -3.74 19.52 23.26
N ILE A 176 -4.12 18.55 24.10
CA ILE A 176 -3.78 18.57 25.53
C ILE A 176 -2.27 18.52 25.71
N CYS A 177 -1.53 17.72 24.93
CA CYS A 177 -0.06 17.71 25.00
C CYS A 177 0.54 19.08 24.69
N ALA A 178 0.00 19.82 23.73
CA ALA A 178 0.49 21.16 23.39
C ALA A 178 0.20 22.17 24.51
N GLU A 179 -1.00 22.11 25.10
CA GLU A 179 -1.40 22.97 26.23
C GLU A 179 -0.59 22.68 27.51
N ALA A 180 -0.20 21.43 27.71
CA ALA A 180 0.44 20.91 28.92
C ALA A 180 1.99 20.80 28.82
N ASP A 181 2.58 21.20 27.69
CA ASP A 181 4.02 21.05 27.38
C ASP A 181 4.54 19.60 27.50
N LEU A 182 3.72 18.63 27.08
CA LEU A 182 4.05 17.19 27.10
C LEU A 182 4.74 16.74 25.81
N LEU A 183 5.89 17.33 25.51
CA LEU A 183 6.57 17.18 24.21
C LEU A 183 6.88 15.72 23.83
N SER A 184 7.27 14.87 24.78
CA SER A 184 7.57 13.46 24.50
C SER A 184 6.34 12.64 24.11
N PHE A 185 5.20 12.90 24.74
CA PHE A 185 3.91 12.28 24.40
C PHE A 185 3.36 12.81 23.09
N SER A 186 3.50 14.12 22.85
CA SER A 186 3.12 14.73 21.58
C SER A 186 3.80 14.02 20.41
N ARG A 187 5.09 13.69 20.55
CA ARG A 187 5.84 12.90 19.56
C ARG A 187 5.25 11.50 19.34
N SER A 188 4.98 10.76 20.42
CA SER A 188 4.42 9.40 20.33
C SER A 188 3.02 9.39 19.71
N LEU A 189 2.15 10.31 20.09
CA LEU A 189 0.81 10.48 19.52
C LEU A 189 0.83 10.92 18.06
N THR A 190 1.79 11.76 17.69
CA THR A 190 2.02 12.13 16.29
C THR A 190 2.37 10.89 15.48
N PHE A 191 3.20 9.98 16.02
CA PHE A 191 3.47 8.70 15.38
C PHE A 191 2.23 7.82 15.29
N SER A 192 1.46 7.65 16.38
CA SER A 192 0.20 6.87 16.35
C SER A 192 -0.80 7.40 15.31
N SER A 193 -0.92 8.72 15.19
CA SER A 193 -1.77 9.37 14.19
C SER A 193 -1.26 9.13 12.77
N LEU A 194 0.03 9.31 12.54
CA LEU A 194 0.66 9.08 11.24
C LEU A 194 0.56 7.61 10.80
N LEU A 195 0.78 6.67 11.72
CA LEU A 195 0.60 5.23 11.48
C LEU A 195 -0.84 4.92 11.07
N THR A 196 -1.81 5.53 11.74
CA THR A 196 -3.24 5.38 11.42
C THR A 196 -3.55 5.90 10.03
N GLU A 197 -3.10 7.12 9.70
CA GLU A 197 -3.29 7.72 8.38
C GLU A 197 -2.73 6.82 7.26
N CYS A 198 -1.50 6.33 7.45
CA CYS A 198 -0.84 5.46 6.47
C CYS A 198 -1.55 4.12 6.32
N ARG A 199 -1.92 3.48 7.43
CA ARG A 199 -2.62 2.18 7.45
C ARG A 199 -3.94 2.19 6.71
N PHE A 200 -4.63 3.33 6.68
CA PHE A 200 -5.91 3.50 5.97
C PHE A 200 -5.78 4.23 4.63
N LEU A 201 -4.55 4.40 4.12
CA LEU A 201 -4.22 5.09 2.87
C LEU A 201 -4.83 6.51 2.79
N ILE A 202 -4.79 7.23 3.91
CA ILE A 202 -5.06 8.66 3.97
C ILE A 202 -3.77 9.35 3.51
N LYS A 203 -3.69 9.70 2.21
CA LYS A 203 -2.53 10.34 1.56
C LYS A 203 -1.22 9.49 1.60
N PRO A 204 -1.20 8.30 0.99
CA PRO A 204 -0.09 7.33 1.12
C PRO A 204 1.28 7.87 0.71
N THR A 205 1.39 8.63 -0.39
CA THR A 205 2.69 9.16 -0.84
C THR A 205 3.29 10.19 0.12
N GLU A 206 2.44 11.06 0.69
CA GLU A 206 2.86 12.02 1.71
C GLU A 206 3.17 11.29 3.03
N GLY A 207 2.32 10.32 3.39
CA GLY A 207 2.48 9.45 4.55
C GLY A 207 3.83 8.71 4.55
N LEU A 208 4.22 8.11 3.43
CA LEU A 208 5.51 7.42 3.30
C LEU A 208 6.69 8.37 3.59
N LYS A 209 6.67 9.59 3.01
CA LYS A 209 7.71 10.59 3.26
C LYS A 209 7.76 11.01 4.73
N LYS A 210 6.60 11.21 5.35
CA LYS A 210 6.49 11.53 6.78
C LYS A 210 7.00 10.39 7.65
N LEU A 211 6.67 9.14 7.34
CA LEU A 211 7.15 7.96 8.05
C LEU A 211 8.68 7.84 7.96
N GLN A 212 9.25 8.02 6.77
CA GLN A 212 10.70 8.00 6.56
C GLN A 212 11.40 9.13 7.32
N SER A 213 10.83 10.34 7.32
CA SER A 213 11.35 11.47 8.09
C SER A 213 11.25 11.21 9.60
N ALA A 214 10.15 10.65 10.08
CA ALA A 214 9.95 10.27 11.47
C ALA A 214 10.99 9.21 11.89
N PHE A 215 11.20 8.20 11.04
CA PHE A 215 12.17 7.14 11.25
C PHE A 215 13.61 7.66 11.32
N ALA A 216 14.00 8.55 10.41
CA ALA A 216 15.32 9.18 10.41
C ALA A 216 15.54 10.08 11.64
N GLY A 217 14.48 10.69 12.16
CA GLY A 217 14.55 11.56 13.34
C GLY A 217 14.48 10.82 14.68
N LEU A 218 14.18 9.52 14.71
CA LEU A 218 14.09 8.73 15.95
C LEU A 218 15.43 8.62 16.67
N ASP A 219 15.37 8.74 17.99
CA ASP A 219 16.53 8.51 18.86
C ASP A 219 17.01 7.05 18.68
N SER A 220 18.31 6.80 18.86
CA SER A 220 18.90 5.47 18.67
C SER A 220 18.27 4.42 19.55
N ASP A 221 17.86 4.78 20.78
CA ASP A 221 17.36 3.82 21.77
C ASP A 221 15.83 3.82 21.91
N ASP A 222 15.09 4.39 20.94
CA ASP A 222 13.64 4.17 20.81
C ASP A 222 13.36 2.98 19.88
N ASP A 223 13.79 1.80 20.32
CA ASP A 223 13.73 0.57 19.52
C ASP A 223 12.29 0.14 19.19
N TYR A 224 11.36 0.43 20.09
CA TYR A 224 9.96 0.07 19.92
C TYR A 224 9.31 0.88 18.79
N SER A 225 9.37 2.21 18.87
CA SER A 225 8.80 3.08 17.83
C SER A 225 9.52 2.86 16.49
N ARG A 226 10.84 2.64 16.52
CA ARG A 226 11.64 2.32 15.33
C ARG A 226 11.12 1.06 14.64
N SER A 227 10.86 -0.01 15.40
CA SER A 227 10.31 -1.26 14.86
C SER A 227 8.92 -1.07 14.25
N GLU A 228 8.02 -0.34 14.90
CA GLU A 228 6.67 -0.10 14.35
C GLU A 228 6.71 0.75 13.07
N LEU A 229 7.59 1.76 12.99
CA LEU A 229 7.81 2.52 11.75
C LEU A 229 8.39 1.64 10.64
N ILE A 230 9.33 0.74 10.96
CA ILE A 230 9.89 -0.19 9.97
C ILE A 230 8.78 -1.02 9.33
N PHE A 231 7.89 -1.60 10.15
CA PHE A 231 6.78 -2.40 9.68
C PHE A 231 5.81 -1.60 8.82
N GLU A 232 5.41 -0.40 9.25
CA GLU A 232 4.44 0.40 8.49
C GLU A 232 5.03 0.95 7.18
N ILE A 233 6.30 1.37 7.16
CA ILE A 233 7.00 1.75 5.92
C ILE A 233 7.02 0.57 4.96
N SER A 234 7.40 -0.62 5.41
CA SER A 234 7.44 -1.81 4.56
C SER A 234 6.06 -2.19 4.02
N ASN A 235 5.02 -2.12 4.86
CA ASN A 235 3.63 -2.37 4.48
C ASN A 235 3.15 -1.39 3.41
N LEU A 236 3.46 -0.10 3.57
CA LEU A 236 3.08 0.93 2.61
C LEU A 236 3.82 0.78 1.28
N LEU A 237 5.12 0.47 1.31
CA LEU A 237 5.89 0.14 0.11
C LEU A 237 5.29 -1.08 -0.63
N GLN A 238 4.92 -2.14 0.12
CA GLN A 238 4.25 -3.31 -0.44
C GLN A 238 2.90 -2.94 -1.08
N LEU A 239 2.05 -2.18 -0.39
CA LEU A 239 0.77 -1.71 -0.95
C LEU A 239 0.96 -0.88 -2.21
N MET A 240 2.00 -0.05 -2.25
CA MET A 240 2.39 0.77 -3.40
C MET A 240 3.03 -0.01 -4.55
N GLY A 241 3.14 -1.34 -4.46
CA GLY A 241 3.75 -2.14 -5.51
C GLY A 241 5.28 -2.07 -5.55
N ARG A 242 5.96 -1.59 -4.50
CA ARG A 242 7.42 -1.44 -4.41
C ARG A 242 8.05 -2.59 -3.61
N PHE A 243 7.84 -3.83 -4.06
CA PHE A 243 8.13 -5.04 -3.26
C PHE A 243 9.62 -5.22 -2.96
N LYS A 244 10.49 -4.97 -3.94
CA LYS A 244 11.94 -5.07 -3.75
C LYS A 244 12.43 -4.09 -2.68
N GLU A 245 12.01 -2.84 -2.76
CA GLU A 245 12.39 -1.82 -1.78
C GLU A 245 11.85 -2.13 -0.38
N ALA A 246 10.63 -2.66 -0.29
CA ALA A 246 10.10 -3.13 0.99
C ALA A 246 10.96 -4.26 1.58
N HIS A 247 11.38 -5.21 0.74
CA HIS A 247 12.23 -6.33 1.15
C HIS A 247 13.63 -5.88 1.58
N GLU A 248 14.29 -5.04 0.79
CA GLU A 248 15.61 -4.47 1.11
C GLU A 248 15.53 -3.66 2.41
N PHE A 249 14.51 -2.81 2.55
CA PHE A 249 14.31 -2.02 3.77
C PHE A 249 14.08 -2.89 5.00
N LEU A 250 13.32 -3.99 4.92
CA LEU A 250 13.19 -4.95 6.02
C LEU A 250 14.52 -5.66 6.32
N SER A 251 15.26 -6.04 5.28
CA SER A 251 16.52 -6.77 5.38
C SER A 251 17.60 -5.95 6.09
N ASP A 252 17.69 -4.66 5.75
CA ASP A 252 18.64 -3.71 6.33
C ASP A 252 18.42 -3.50 7.84
N HIS A 253 17.21 -3.78 8.33
CA HIS A 253 16.81 -3.56 9.72
C HIS A 253 16.53 -4.84 10.52
N LEU A 254 16.90 -6.02 9.98
CA LEU A 254 16.74 -7.30 10.68
C LEU A 254 17.49 -7.30 12.02
N SER A 255 18.75 -6.88 12.01
CA SER A 255 19.63 -6.90 13.19
C SER A 255 19.06 -6.06 14.32
N THR A 256 18.52 -4.87 14.01
CA THR A 256 17.86 -4.00 14.98
C THR A 256 16.69 -4.71 15.67
N ILE A 257 15.78 -5.31 14.90
CA ILE A 257 14.59 -5.96 15.48
C ILE A 257 14.96 -7.21 16.28
N TYR A 258 15.89 -8.02 15.79
CA TYR A 258 16.31 -9.24 16.49
C TYR A 258 17.05 -8.92 17.80
N SER A 259 17.83 -7.83 17.84
CA SER A 259 18.56 -7.41 19.03
C SER A 259 17.67 -7.02 20.21
N ASN A 260 16.40 -6.70 19.96
CA ASN A 260 15.43 -6.35 21.02
C ASN A 260 14.93 -7.56 21.82
N GLU A 261 15.21 -8.78 21.36
CA GLU A 261 14.72 -10.05 21.97
C GLU A 261 13.18 -10.10 22.17
N ASN A 262 12.43 -9.26 21.47
CA ASN A 262 10.99 -9.18 21.58
C ASN A 262 10.31 -10.13 20.60
N LYS A 263 9.83 -11.27 21.13
CA LYS A 263 9.13 -12.31 20.36
C LYS A 263 7.99 -11.78 19.49
N ARG A 264 7.22 -10.81 19.99
CA ARG A 264 6.11 -10.21 19.24
C ARG A 264 6.60 -9.42 18.03
N GLN A 265 7.66 -8.63 18.20
CA GLN A 265 8.29 -7.90 17.09
C GLN A 265 8.96 -8.86 16.08
N MET A 266 9.61 -9.92 16.55
CA MET A 266 10.12 -10.99 15.68
C MET A 266 8.98 -11.65 14.88
N GLY A 267 7.83 -11.92 15.50
CA GLY A 267 6.64 -12.43 14.81
C GLY A 267 6.13 -11.46 13.73
N LYS A 268 6.03 -10.16 14.05
CA LYS A 268 5.65 -9.11 13.07
C LYS A 268 6.63 -9.00 11.91
N LEU A 269 7.94 -9.06 12.19
CA LEU A 269 8.98 -9.04 11.16
C LEU A 269 8.85 -10.21 10.20
N ASN A 270 8.74 -11.43 10.73
CA ASN A 270 8.55 -12.61 9.90
C ASN A 270 7.26 -12.51 9.08
N PHE A 271 6.17 -11.98 9.64
CA PHE A 271 4.94 -11.73 8.88
C PHE A 271 5.13 -10.71 7.75
N ALA A 272 5.83 -9.60 7.99
CA ALA A 272 6.13 -8.61 6.96
C ALA A 272 7.00 -9.21 5.82
N MET A 273 7.98 -10.05 6.18
CA MET A 273 8.81 -10.80 5.23
C MET A 273 8.00 -11.85 4.46
N THR A 274 7.08 -12.57 5.12
CA THR A 274 6.13 -13.48 4.47
C THR A 274 5.34 -12.77 3.38
N HIS A 275 4.77 -11.60 3.69
CA HIS A 275 3.98 -10.85 2.71
C HIS A 275 4.84 -10.37 1.53
N SER A 276 6.08 -9.95 1.81
CA SER A 276 7.03 -9.59 0.75
C SER A 276 7.33 -10.78 -0.18
N MET A 277 7.63 -11.96 0.37
CA MET A 277 7.93 -13.17 -0.41
C MET A 277 6.70 -13.65 -1.20
N TYR A 278 5.52 -13.59 -0.59
CA TYR A 278 4.25 -13.88 -1.26
C TYR A 278 4.03 -12.99 -2.48
N LEU A 279 4.21 -11.66 -2.34
CA LEU A 279 4.04 -10.71 -3.43
C LEU A 279 5.04 -10.92 -4.58
N GLN A 280 6.23 -11.44 -4.28
CA GLN A 280 7.27 -11.80 -5.24
C GLN A 280 7.07 -13.18 -5.88
N GLY A 281 6.08 -13.97 -5.43
CA GLY A 281 5.79 -15.32 -5.92
C GLY A 281 6.65 -16.43 -5.33
N ASP A 282 7.50 -16.13 -4.34
CA ASP A 282 8.37 -17.11 -3.68
C ASP A 282 7.58 -17.81 -2.54
N PHE A 283 6.54 -18.57 -2.93
CA PHE A 283 5.50 -19.08 -2.04
C PHE A 283 5.99 -20.07 -0.97
N GLU A 284 6.96 -20.93 -1.28
CA GLU A 284 7.51 -21.88 -0.30
C GLU A 284 8.23 -21.16 0.84
N GLN A 285 9.06 -20.16 0.50
CA GLN A 285 9.74 -19.33 1.48
C GLN A 285 8.75 -18.50 2.28
N ALA A 286 7.71 -17.96 1.63
CA ALA A 286 6.63 -17.27 2.31
C ALA A 286 5.94 -18.16 3.36
N LEU A 287 5.60 -19.41 2.99
CA LEU A 287 4.97 -20.38 3.88
C LEU A 287 5.87 -20.73 5.08
N TYR A 288 7.17 -20.93 4.84
CA TYR A 288 8.14 -21.17 5.92
C TYR A 288 8.20 -20.01 6.92
N LEU A 289 8.27 -18.78 6.41
CA LEU A 289 8.29 -17.57 7.23
C LEU A 289 6.96 -17.36 7.98
N ALA A 290 5.82 -17.73 7.37
CA ALA A 290 4.52 -17.61 8.02
C ALA A 290 4.43 -18.52 9.26
N LYS A 291 4.89 -19.76 9.12
CA LYS A 291 4.98 -20.72 10.23
C LYS A 291 5.95 -20.25 11.31
N THR A 292 7.10 -19.70 10.92
CA THR A 292 8.08 -19.12 11.84
C THR A 292 7.52 -17.90 12.57
N ALA A 293 6.77 -17.03 11.89
CA ALA A 293 6.08 -15.89 12.50
C ALA A 293 5.13 -16.36 13.60
N ARG A 294 4.30 -17.37 13.32
CA ARG A 294 3.35 -17.92 14.29
C ARG A 294 4.05 -18.58 15.48
N ASN A 295 5.14 -19.31 15.27
CA ASN A 295 5.89 -19.96 16.36
C ASN A 295 6.53 -18.96 17.35
N ASN A 296 6.73 -17.71 16.92
CA ASN A 296 7.22 -16.64 17.78
C ASN A 296 6.10 -15.94 18.58
N LEU A 297 4.82 -16.25 18.32
CA LEU A 297 3.69 -15.57 18.94
C LEU A 297 2.98 -16.46 19.96
N ASP A 298 2.37 -15.84 20.97
CA ASP A 298 1.56 -16.55 21.95
C ASP A 298 0.08 -16.54 21.51
N GLU A 299 -0.50 -17.72 21.32
CA GLU A 299 -1.85 -17.87 20.77
C GLU A 299 -2.94 -17.19 21.62
N LEU A 300 -2.74 -17.01 22.92
CA LEU A 300 -3.73 -16.37 23.78
C LEU A 300 -3.70 -14.85 23.69
N THR A 301 -2.52 -14.28 23.46
CA THR A 301 -2.29 -12.83 23.52
C THR A 301 -2.20 -12.20 22.14
N ASP A 302 -1.59 -12.89 21.17
CA ASP A 302 -1.29 -12.36 19.84
C ASP A 302 -2.32 -12.75 18.78
N ARG A 303 -3.54 -13.10 19.19
CA ARG A 303 -4.63 -13.57 18.31
C ARG A 303 -4.82 -12.72 17.06
N GLY A 304 -4.88 -11.39 17.23
CA GLY A 304 -5.06 -10.48 16.10
C GLY A 304 -3.94 -10.54 15.05
N ILE A 305 -2.69 -10.81 15.46
CA ILE A 305 -1.55 -10.97 14.54
C ILE A 305 -1.61 -12.37 13.91
N ILE A 306 -1.90 -13.40 14.70
CA ILE A 306 -2.00 -14.78 14.21
C ILE A 306 -3.12 -14.91 13.18
N CYS A 307 -4.27 -14.26 13.34
CA CYS A 307 -5.33 -14.25 12.33
C CYS A 307 -4.87 -13.66 11.00
N LYS A 308 -4.02 -12.62 11.01
CA LYS A 308 -3.44 -12.05 9.79
C LYS A 308 -2.48 -13.03 9.12
N ILE A 309 -1.64 -13.69 9.91
CA ILE A 309 -0.70 -14.71 9.41
C ILE A 309 -1.46 -15.88 8.79
N LEU A 310 -2.45 -16.44 9.48
CA LEU A 310 -3.27 -17.55 8.98
C LEU A 310 -4.04 -17.17 7.71
N GLY A 311 -4.57 -15.95 7.64
CA GLY A 311 -5.22 -15.45 6.43
C GLY A 311 -4.29 -15.42 5.23
N LEU A 312 -3.05 -14.96 5.41
CA LEU A 312 -2.04 -14.96 4.35
C LEU A 312 -1.53 -16.38 4.04
N GLU A 313 -1.39 -17.25 5.04
CA GLU A 313 -1.01 -18.66 4.88
C GLU A 313 -2.02 -19.40 3.98
N ILE A 314 -3.32 -19.15 4.14
CA ILE A 314 -4.36 -19.70 3.26
C ILE A 314 -4.15 -19.28 1.81
N GLU A 315 -3.86 -17.99 1.55
CA GLU A 315 -3.61 -17.50 0.20
C GLU A 315 -2.33 -18.09 -0.42
N ILE A 316 -1.28 -18.29 0.38
CA ILE A 316 -0.05 -18.97 -0.03
C ILE A 316 -0.32 -20.45 -0.38
N LEU A 317 -1.06 -21.17 0.48
CA LEU A 317 -1.41 -22.57 0.27
C LEU A 317 -2.24 -22.77 -1.00
N LYS A 318 -3.18 -21.87 -1.30
CA LYS A 318 -3.93 -21.87 -2.57
C LYS A 318 -2.99 -21.74 -3.78
N CYS A 319 -2.01 -20.85 -3.73
CA CYS A 319 -1.03 -20.69 -4.82
C CYS A 319 -0.16 -21.94 -5.01
N LEU A 320 0.13 -22.67 -3.93
CA LEU A 320 0.85 -23.94 -3.94
C LEU A 320 -0.03 -25.15 -4.27
N ASN A 321 -1.34 -24.96 -4.52
CA ASN A 321 -2.33 -26.04 -4.66
C ASN A 321 -2.32 -27.04 -3.48
N GLN A 322 -2.12 -26.54 -2.26
CA GLN A 322 -2.12 -27.34 -1.02
C GLN A 322 -3.44 -27.19 -0.25
N PRO A 323 -3.84 -28.19 0.56
CA PRO A 323 -5.04 -28.14 1.39
C PRO A 323 -5.05 -26.94 2.35
N THR A 324 -6.23 -26.35 2.61
CA THR A 324 -6.38 -25.14 3.43
C THR A 324 -7.29 -25.32 4.64
N GLU A 325 -7.97 -26.45 4.75
CA GLU A 325 -9.06 -26.72 5.67
C GLU A 325 -8.63 -26.55 7.13
N THR A 326 -7.49 -27.14 7.50
CA THR A 326 -6.95 -27.06 8.87
C THR A 326 -6.62 -25.62 9.26
N THR A 327 -5.99 -24.87 8.37
CA THR A 327 -5.61 -23.46 8.60
C THR A 327 -6.84 -22.57 8.69
N LEU A 328 -7.86 -22.83 7.84
CA LEU A 328 -9.14 -22.13 7.87
C LEU A 328 -9.92 -22.39 9.16
N GLN A 329 -9.98 -23.64 9.63
CA GLN A 329 -10.62 -23.98 10.91
C GLN A 329 -9.93 -23.29 12.09
N GLN A 330 -8.59 -23.21 12.08
CA GLN A 330 -7.84 -22.48 13.10
C GLN A 330 -8.16 -20.98 13.07
N LEU A 331 -8.24 -20.39 11.88
CA LEU A 331 -8.60 -18.99 11.70
C LEU A 331 -10.00 -18.70 12.27
N GLN A 332 -11.01 -19.49 11.90
CA GLN A 332 -12.38 -19.34 12.37
C GLN A 332 -12.48 -19.41 13.91
N ARG A 333 -11.77 -20.36 14.55
CA ARG A 333 -11.74 -20.50 16.01
C ARG A 333 -11.14 -19.28 16.74
N LEU A 334 -10.20 -18.58 16.10
CA LEU A 334 -9.60 -17.38 16.68
C LEU A 334 -10.46 -16.14 16.44
N ASP A 335 -11.12 -16.07 15.29
CA ASP A 335 -11.99 -14.95 14.92
C ASP A 335 -13.14 -14.74 15.91
N GLU A 336 -13.72 -15.83 16.42
CA GLU A 336 -14.77 -15.80 17.45
C GLU A 336 -14.32 -15.15 18.78
N LYS A 337 -13.00 -14.99 18.99
CA LYS A 337 -12.41 -14.54 20.26
C LYS A 337 -11.77 -13.16 20.17
N ILE A 338 -11.88 -12.48 19.03
CA ILE A 338 -11.26 -11.17 18.79
C ILE A 338 -12.35 -10.13 18.53
N ASP A 339 -12.25 -9.01 19.23
CA ASP A 339 -13.14 -7.87 19.05
C ASP A 339 -12.53 -6.89 18.05
N SER A 340 -12.55 -7.19 16.74
CA SER A 340 -11.95 -6.30 15.72
C SER A 340 -12.90 -5.98 14.57
N GLY A 341 -12.96 -4.70 14.19
CA GLY A 341 -13.72 -4.23 13.05
C GLY A 341 -13.29 -4.90 11.74
N LEU A 342 -12.00 -5.19 11.56
CA LEU A 342 -11.49 -5.91 10.39
C LEU A 342 -12.01 -7.35 10.31
N ILE A 343 -12.13 -8.02 11.46
CA ILE A 343 -12.64 -9.39 11.54
C ILE A 343 -14.14 -9.41 11.31
N HIS A 344 -14.88 -8.50 11.96
CA HIS A 344 -16.31 -8.32 11.70
C HIS A 344 -16.58 -8.07 10.21
N ARG A 345 -15.77 -7.20 9.58
CA ARG A 345 -15.86 -6.92 8.14
C ARG A 345 -15.56 -8.15 7.28
N ARG A 346 -14.52 -8.92 7.59
CA ARG A 346 -14.24 -10.16 6.85
C ARG A 346 -15.37 -11.17 7.00
N ASN A 347 -15.91 -11.34 8.20
CA ASN A 347 -17.00 -12.29 8.45
C ASN A 347 -18.27 -11.86 7.71
N ALA A 348 -18.56 -10.55 7.68
CA ALA A 348 -19.65 -9.98 6.89
C ALA A 348 -19.54 -10.28 5.39
N ARG A 349 -18.32 -10.32 4.83
CA ARG A 349 -18.10 -10.75 3.43
C ARG A 349 -18.50 -12.21 3.20
N GLN A 350 -18.21 -13.09 4.17
CA GLN A 350 -18.52 -14.51 4.04
C GLN A 350 -20.03 -14.76 4.13
N THR A 351 -20.73 -14.05 5.01
CA THR A 351 -22.19 -14.18 5.20
C THR A 351 -23.00 -13.34 4.21
N HIS A 352 -22.35 -12.54 3.36
CA HIS A 352 -22.98 -11.56 2.47
C HIS A 352 -23.84 -10.51 3.22
N ASP A 353 -23.59 -10.32 4.52
CA ASP A 353 -24.32 -9.38 5.35
C ASP A 353 -23.67 -7.99 5.32
N SER A 354 -23.95 -7.24 4.25
CA SER A 354 -23.32 -5.94 3.98
C SER A 354 -23.68 -4.82 4.96
N PHE A 355 -24.68 -5.00 5.83
CA PHE A 355 -25.20 -3.95 6.71
C PHE A 355 -24.33 -3.67 7.95
N LEU A 356 -23.34 -4.53 8.23
CA LEU A 356 -22.59 -4.49 9.49
C LEU A 356 -21.33 -3.59 9.48
N VAL A 357 -20.99 -2.95 8.35
CA VAL A 357 -19.76 -2.16 8.22
C VAL A 357 -20.04 -0.78 7.62
N ASN A 358 -19.70 0.26 8.37
CA ASN A 358 -19.81 1.64 7.90
C ASN A 358 -18.78 1.90 6.80
N SER A 359 -19.25 2.20 5.58
CA SER A 359 -18.36 2.63 4.49
C SER A 359 -17.66 3.94 4.85
N GLY A 360 -16.41 4.08 4.43
CA GLY A 360 -15.58 5.26 4.67
C GLY A 360 -14.68 5.16 5.90
N GLU A 361 -15.01 4.33 6.89
CA GLU A 361 -14.16 4.14 8.08
C GLU A 361 -12.85 3.39 7.75
N ASP A 362 -12.92 2.41 6.86
CA ASP A 362 -11.76 1.63 6.41
C ASP A 362 -11.70 1.64 4.88
N PRO A 363 -10.98 2.60 4.28
CA PRO A 363 -10.93 2.77 2.83
C PRO A 363 -10.26 1.60 2.09
N ILE A 364 -9.35 0.87 2.74
CA ILE A 364 -8.77 -0.35 2.16
C ILE A 364 -9.82 -1.46 2.19
N GLY A 365 -10.50 -1.63 3.31
CA GLY A 365 -11.61 -2.58 3.41
C GLY A 365 -12.71 -2.28 2.39
N ASP A 366 -13.06 -1.02 2.16
CA ASP A 366 -14.05 -0.60 1.16
C ASP A 366 -13.61 -0.99 -0.26
N LEU A 367 -12.32 -0.82 -0.56
CA LEU A 367 -11.73 -1.28 -1.82
C LEU A 367 -11.84 -2.80 -1.96
N VAL A 368 -11.49 -3.55 -0.92
CA VAL A 368 -11.57 -5.02 -0.95
C VAL A 368 -13.01 -5.49 -1.07
N ASP A 369 -13.97 -4.86 -0.39
CA ASP A 369 -15.40 -5.19 -0.52
C ASP A 369 -15.88 -5.01 -1.97
N ARG A 370 -15.50 -3.90 -2.62
CA ARG A 370 -15.83 -3.65 -4.02
C ARG A 370 -15.17 -4.66 -4.97
N LEU A 371 -13.94 -5.09 -4.67
CA LEU A 371 -13.26 -6.14 -5.43
C LEU A 371 -14.01 -7.47 -5.37
N GLU A 372 -14.52 -7.86 -4.20
CA GLU A 372 -15.24 -9.12 -4.02
C GLU A 372 -16.62 -9.13 -4.67
N ARG A 373 -17.32 -8.00 -4.64
CA ARG A 373 -18.65 -7.88 -5.29
C ARG A 373 -18.56 -7.71 -6.80
N GLU A 374 -17.36 -7.47 -7.33
CA GLU A 374 -17.10 -7.07 -8.71
C GLU A 374 -17.90 -5.82 -9.16
N ASP A 375 -18.27 -4.97 -8.19
CA ASP A 375 -19.04 -3.74 -8.40
C ASP A 375 -18.18 -2.61 -8.98
N ASN A 376 -18.75 -1.84 -9.91
CA ASN A 376 -18.17 -0.64 -10.52
C ASN A 376 -16.65 -0.73 -10.79
N LYS A 377 -16.21 -1.72 -11.59
CA LYS A 377 -14.79 -1.99 -11.89
C LYS A 377 -13.96 -0.74 -12.25
N LEU A 378 -14.52 0.22 -13.01
CA LEU A 378 -13.86 1.48 -13.38
C LEU A 378 -13.58 2.37 -12.17
N GLU A 379 -14.56 2.55 -11.28
CA GLU A 379 -14.37 3.34 -10.06
C GLU A 379 -13.42 2.64 -9.07
N THR A 380 -13.51 1.32 -8.96
CA THR A 380 -12.59 0.51 -8.14
C THR A 380 -11.16 0.62 -8.65
N PHE A 381 -10.95 0.53 -9.97
CA PHE A 381 -9.65 0.75 -10.60
C PHE A 381 -9.09 2.14 -10.28
N ARG A 382 -9.88 3.20 -10.50
CA ARG A 382 -9.48 4.58 -10.19
C ARG A 382 -9.15 4.74 -8.72
N SER A 383 -9.96 4.17 -7.83
CA SER A 383 -9.72 4.22 -6.39
C SER A 383 -8.41 3.51 -6.00
N ILE A 384 -8.05 2.39 -6.63
CA ILE A 384 -6.75 1.73 -6.43
C ILE A 384 -5.60 2.64 -6.87
N VAL A 385 -5.72 3.28 -8.04
CA VAL A 385 -4.72 4.21 -8.58
C VAL A 385 -4.56 5.45 -7.70
N ASP A 386 -5.66 6.07 -7.30
CA ASP A 386 -5.67 7.30 -6.50
C ASP A 386 -5.11 7.05 -5.09
N LYS A 387 -5.44 5.91 -4.49
CA LYS A 387 -4.90 5.47 -3.20
C LYS A 387 -3.55 4.77 -3.31
N GLN A 388 -2.93 4.70 -4.49
CA GLN A 388 -1.64 4.03 -4.72
C GLN A 388 -1.61 2.60 -4.13
N ALA A 389 -2.74 1.90 -4.11
CA ALA A 389 -2.87 0.56 -3.53
C ALA A 389 -2.54 -0.52 -4.58
N LEU A 390 -1.46 -0.32 -5.34
CA LEU A 390 -1.18 -1.06 -6.58
C LEU A 390 -1.11 -2.57 -6.36
N SER A 391 -0.70 -3.07 -5.20
CA SER A 391 -0.70 -4.52 -4.92
C SER A 391 -2.09 -5.16 -5.01
N LEU A 392 -3.17 -4.39 -4.81
CA LEU A 392 -4.54 -4.87 -4.99
C LEU A 392 -4.86 -5.20 -6.46
N PHE A 393 -4.01 -4.80 -7.41
CA PHE A 393 -4.17 -5.20 -8.81
C PHE A 393 -4.00 -6.70 -9.04
N PHE A 394 -3.24 -7.41 -8.20
CA PHE A 394 -3.23 -8.89 -8.26
C PHE A 394 -4.63 -9.45 -8.06
N ARG A 395 -5.37 -8.96 -7.06
CA ARG A 395 -6.76 -9.38 -6.81
C ARG A 395 -7.72 -8.86 -7.88
N TYR A 396 -7.63 -7.57 -8.25
CA TYR A 396 -8.50 -6.96 -9.26
C TYR A 396 -8.42 -7.68 -10.61
N PHE A 397 -7.23 -8.07 -11.03
CA PHE A 397 -7.02 -8.79 -12.29
C PHE A 397 -6.95 -10.30 -12.12
N LYS A 398 -7.15 -10.85 -10.91
CA LYS A 398 -7.01 -12.30 -10.63
C LYS A 398 -5.66 -12.86 -11.13
N VAL A 399 -4.60 -12.07 -10.98
CA VAL A 399 -3.22 -12.44 -11.32
C VAL A 399 -2.55 -13.02 -10.08
N ILE A 400 -1.91 -14.18 -10.24
CA ILE A 400 -1.14 -14.80 -9.17
C ILE A 400 0.08 -13.91 -8.85
N PRO A 401 0.33 -13.55 -7.57
CA PRO A 401 1.51 -12.79 -7.18
C PRO A 401 2.83 -13.37 -7.70
N GLY A 402 3.79 -12.50 -8.01
CA GLY A 402 5.05 -12.85 -8.68
C GLY A 402 4.95 -13.13 -10.18
N THR A 403 3.75 -13.26 -10.75
CA THR A 403 3.59 -13.41 -12.20
C THR A 403 3.92 -12.12 -12.93
N GLU A 404 4.80 -12.19 -13.93
CA GLU A 404 5.13 -11.06 -14.78
C GLU A 404 4.15 -10.94 -15.96
N GLY A 405 3.88 -9.72 -16.40
CA GLY A 405 2.91 -9.48 -17.47
C GLY A 405 2.56 -8.02 -17.66
N ILE A 406 1.83 -7.73 -18.73
CA ILE A 406 1.38 -6.37 -19.04
C ILE A 406 -0.14 -6.40 -19.13
N VAL A 407 -0.82 -5.58 -18.33
CA VAL A 407 -2.25 -5.35 -18.47
C VAL A 407 -2.48 -4.09 -19.28
N MET A 408 -3.22 -4.24 -20.37
CA MET A 408 -3.73 -3.13 -21.17
C MET A 408 -5.25 -3.24 -21.27
N SER A 409 -5.94 -2.17 -20.89
CA SER A 409 -7.38 -2.07 -21.02
C SER A 409 -7.75 -1.19 -22.20
N GLY A 410 -8.87 -1.52 -22.86
CA GLY A 410 -9.48 -0.61 -23.84
C GLY A 410 -10.17 0.59 -23.18
N SER A 411 -10.54 0.47 -21.89
CA SER A 411 -11.35 1.45 -21.17
C SER A 411 -10.53 2.45 -20.34
N PHE A 412 -9.25 2.17 -20.12
CA PHE A 412 -8.32 3.01 -19.36
C PHE A 412 -7.14 3.36 -20.27
N ASP A 413 -6.59 4.56 -20.15
CA ASP A 413 -5.41 4.95 -20.93
C ASP A 413 -4.10 4.48 -20.29
N GLU A 414 -4.17 4.07 -19.03
CA GLU A 414 -3.10 3.54 -18.21
C GLU A 414 -2.75 2.09 -18.57
N VAL A 415 -1.47 1.76 -18.43
CA VAL A 415 -0.93 0.40 -18.63
C VAL A 415 -0.24 -0.01 -17.34
N ILE A 416 -0.50 -1.23 -16.89
CA ILE A 416 0.10 -1.78 -15.67
C ILE A 416 1.09 -2.87 -16.09
N VAL A 417 2.31 -2.76 -15.61
CA VAL A 417 3.36 -3.76 -15.84
C VAL A 417 3.62 -4.47 -14.53
N PHE A 418 3.29 -5.76 -14.53
CA PHE A 418 3.59 -6.70 -13.47
C PHE A 418 5.01 -7.21 -13.65
N LYS A 419 5.84 -7.03 -12.64
CA LYS A 419 7.20 -7.57 -12.55
C LYS A 419 7.32 -8.39 -11.28
N LYS A 420 8.31 -9.28 -11.21
CA LYS A 420 8.56 -10.07 -9.99
C LYS A 420 8.70 -9.17 -8.74
N ASN A 421 9.37 -8.03 -8.91
CA ASN A 421 9.86 -7.20 -7.82
C ASN A 421 9.11 -5.88 -7.62
N GLN A 422 8.21 -5.51 -8.53
CA GLN A 422 7.44 -4.29 -8.44
C GLN A 422 6.22 -4.29 -9.39
N LEU A 423 5.31 -3.35 -9.17
CA LEU A 423 4.24 -3.00 -10.12
C LEU A 423 4.46 -1.59 -10.63
N ASP A 424 4.58 -1.46 -11.95
CA ASP A 424 4.71 -0.15 -12.59
C ASP A 424 3.36 0.27 -13.19
N LEU A 425 2.85 1.42 -12.74
CA LEU A 425 1.68 2.06 -13.33
C LEU A 425 2.14 3.15 -14.30
N ASN A 426 1.98 2.89 -15.60
CA ASN A 426 2.22 3.89 -16.61
C ASN A 426 0.96 4.72 -16.86
N ARG A 427 1.00 5.99 -16.43
CA ARG A 427 -0.09 6.96 -16.64
C ARG A 427 -0.05 7.65 -18.01
N ASN A 428 1.06 7.51 -18.74
CA ASN A 428 1.20 8.11 -20.06
C ASN A 428 0.52 7.22 -21.10
N LYS A 429 -0.44 7.80 -21.83
CA LYS A 429 -1.12 7.13 -22.93
C LYS A 429 -0.10 6.59 -23.93
N LEU A 430 -0.11 5.28 -24.16
CA LEU A 430 0.64 4.68 -25.25
C LEU A 430 0.13 5.20 -26.59
N SER A 431 1.03 5.59 -27.49
CA SER A 431 0.62 5.97 -28.84
C SER A 431 -0.03 4.78 -29.56
N GLY A 432 -0.88 5.07 -30.55
CA GLY A 432 -1.51 4.02 -31.35
C GLY A 432 -0.50 3.06 -31.98
N GLN A 433 0.66 3.56 -32.41
CA GLN A 433 1.73 2.69 -32.92
C GLN A 433 2.31 1.79 -31.83
N LEU A 434 2.64 2.31 -30.64
CA LEU A 434 3.20 1.47 -29.57
C LEU A 434 2.20 0.40 -29.11
N ARG A 435 0.90 0.73 -29.05
CA ARG A 435 -0.15 -0.26 -28.78
C ARG A 435 -0.18 -1.35 -29.86
N LYS A 436 -0.08 -1.00 -31.14
CA LYS A 436 -0.01 -1.97 -32.24
C LYS A 436 1.22 -2.86 -32.15
N ILE A 437 2.40 -2.31 -31.86
CA ILE A 437 3.63 -3.09 -31.65
C ILE A 437 3.43 -4.10 -30.53
N LEU A 438 2.98 -3.62 -29.35
CA LEU A 438 2.77 -4.48 -28.19
C LEU A 438 1.74 -5.59 -28.46
N MET A 439 0.65 -5.26 -29.15
CA MET A 439 -0.37 -6.23 -29.54
C MET A 439 0.14 -7.26 -30.56
N TYR A 440 1.01 -6.85 -31.49
CA TYR A 440 1.56 -7.76 -32.48
C TYR A 440 2.58 -8.70 -31.84
N LEU A 441 3.47 -8.17 -31.00
CA LEU A 441 4.47 -8.95 -30.26
C LEU A 441 3.85 -9.87 -29.20
N SER A 442 2.64 -9.58 -28.72
CA SER A 442 1.94 -10.51 -27.81
C SER A 442 1.48 -11.79 -28.50
N ASP A 443 1.33 -11.77 -29.82
CA ASP A 443 0.87 -12.93 -30.59
C ASP A 443 2.03 -13.88 -30.98
N GLY A 444 3.29 -13.44 -30.79
CA GLY A 444 4.50 -14.24 -31.01
C GLY A 444 5.72 -13.39 -31.40
N PRO A 445 6.88 -14.04 -31.64
CA PRO A 445 8.05 -13.37 -32.20
C PRO A 445 7.73 -12.74 -33.57
N ALA A 446 8.40 -11.62 -33.88
CA ALA A 446 8.22 -10.88 -35.11
C ALA A 446 9.55 -10.41 -35.67
N THR A 447 9.79 -10.62 -36.96
CA THR A 447 10.91 -10.00 -37.67
C THR A 447 10.70 -8.49 -37.82
N LYS A 448 11.78 -7.76 -38.12
CA LYS A 448 11.70 -6.33 -38.45
C LYS A 448 10.76 -6.04 -39.63
N GLU A 449 10.83 -6.88 -40.67
CA GLU A 449 9.96 -6.79 -41.84
C GLU A 449 8.48 -6.99 -41.47
N GLU A 450 8.19 -8.02 -40.67
CA GLU A 450 6.83 -8.29 -40.20
C GLU A 450 6.27 -7.12 -39.38
N LEU A 451 7.07 -6.52 -38.51
CA LEU A 451 6.66 -5.36 -37.74
C LEU A 451 6.32 -4.19 -38.67
N ILE A 452 7.17 -3.89 -39.65
CA ILE A 452 6.95 -2.83 -40.64
C ILE A 452 5.65 -3.04 -41.43
N LYS A 453 5.42 -4.27 -41.88
CA LYS A 453 4.22 -4.62 -42.62
C LYS A 453 2.96 -4.52 -41.76
N ASN A 454 2.95 -5.11 -40.56
CA ASN A 454 1.71 -5.28 -39.79
C ASN A 454 1.40 -4.11 -38.84
N VAL A 455 2.41 -3.39 -38.36
CA VAL A 455 2.22 -2.24 -37.48
C VAL A 455 2.07 -0.95 -38.29
N TRP A 456 2.92 -0.74 -39.30
CA TRP A 456 2.96 0.49 -40.10
C TRP A 456 2.28 0.39 -41.47
N GLY A 457 2.04 -0.82 -42.00
CA GLY A 457 1.35 -1.00 -43.27
C GLY A 457 2.22 -0.79 -44.52
N TYR A 458 3.55 -0.82 -44.39
CA TYR A 458 4.44 -0.72 -45.54
C TYR A 458 4.60 -2.08 -46.23
N ASN A 459 4.51 -2.09 -47.56
CA ASN A 459 4.57 -3.32 -48.37
C ASN A 459 6.00 -3.81 -48.65
N HIS A 460 7.01 -2.97 -48.45
CA HIS A 460 8.41 -3.28 -48.69
C HIS A 460 9.24 -2.91 -47.46
N TYR A 461 10.23 -3.73 -47.11
CA TYR A 461 11.17 -3.48 -46.02
C TYR A 461 12.53 -3.00 -46.54
N SER A 462 13.00 -1.84 -46.08
CA SER A 462 14.34 -1.30 -46.35
C SER A 462 15.06 -1.08 -45.02
N PRO A 463 16.15 -1.81 -44.72
CA PRO A 463 16.89 -1.66 -43.47
C PRO A 463 17.31 -0.22 -43.18
N LEU A 464 17.83 0.49 -44.19
CA LEU A 464 18.31 1.88 -44.04
C LEU A 464 17.20 2.86 -43.64
N THR A 465 15.96 2.59 -44.04
CA THR A 465 14.82 3.47 -43.76
C THR A 465 14.06 3.04 -42.50
N HIS A 466 13.91 1.74 -42.30
CA HIS A 466 12.97 1.19 -41.33
C HIS A 466 13.61 0.79 -40.00
N ASP A 467 14.88 0.40 -39.97
CA ASP A 467 15.54 0.02 -38.73
C ASP A 467 15.52 1.14 -37.70
N PRO A 468 15.88 2.40 -38.03
CA PRO A 468 15.82 3.49 -37.06
C PRO A 468 14.41 3.70 -36.47
N LEU A 469 13.37 3.48 -37.28
CA LEU A 469 11.96 3.59 -36.85
C LEU A 469 11.59 2.49 -35.86
N ILE A 470 12.00 1.23 -36.14
CA ILE A 470 11.76 0.10 -35.25
C ILE A 470 12.53 0.30 -33.95
N TYR A 471 13.84 0.56 -34.03
CA TYR A 471 14.69 0.76 -32.85
C TYR A 471 14.18 1.90 -31.97
N SER A 472 13.83 3.04 -32.54
CA SER A 472 13.29 4.17 -31.77
C SER A 472 11.93 3.86 -31.14
N SER A 473 11.06 3.11 -31.81
CA SER A 473 9.73 2.74 -31.29
C SER A 473 9.82 1.68 -30.20
N ILE A 474 10.66 0.65 -30.40
CA ILE A 474 10.95 -0.38 -29.41
C ILE A 474 11.62 0.25 -28.18
N ASN A 475 12.62 1.11 -28.36
CA ASN A 475 13.28 1.77 -27.23
C ASN A 475 12.31 2.67 -26.47
N ARG A 476 11.49 3.46 -27.18
CA ARG A 476 10.43 4.26 -26.56
C ARG A 476 9.45 3.39 -25.77
N MET A 477 9.03 2.25 -26.32
CA MET A 477 8.15 1.31 -25.64
C MET A 477 8.81 0.78 -24.36
N LYS A 478 10.08 0.34 -24.44
CA LYS A 478 10.85 -0.13 -23.28
C LYS A 478 10.95 0.95 -22.21
N THR A 479 11.33 2.17 -22.57
CA THR A 479 11.44 3.28 -21.61
C THR A 479 10.07 3.62 -21.01
N GLN A 480 9.03 3.74 -21.84
CA GLN A 480 7.70 4.16 -21.38
C GLN A 480 7.03 3.10 -20.48
N LEU A 481 7.24 1.81 -20.76
CA LEU A 481 6.71 0.70 -19.95
C LEU A 481 7.71 0.14 -18.95
N ASN A 482 8.91 0.74 -18.85
CA ASN A 482 10.01 0.26 -18.04
C ASN A 482 10.34 -1.24 -18.28
N LEU A 483 10.26 -1.72 -19.53
CA LEU A 483 10.54 -3.12 -19.85
C LEU A 483 12.05 -3.37 -19.93
N ASP A 484 12.51 -4.44 -19.31
CA ASP A 484 13.88 -4.90 -19.41
C ASP A 484 14.11 -5.84 -20.62
N ASP A 485 15.36 -6.27 -20.82
CA ASP A 485 15.76 -7.17 -21.91
C ASP A 485 15.19 -8.59 -21.76
N ARG A 486 14.80 -8.99 -20.54
CA ARG A 486 14.20 -10.30 -20.28
C ARG A 486 12.74 -10.31 -20.72
N GLN A 487 12.04 -9.19 -20.56
CA GLN A 487 10.64 -9.03 -20.91
C GLN A 487 10.44 -8.75 -22.41
N LEU A 488 11.35 -8.00 -23.03
CA LEU A 488 11.34 -7.71 -24.47
C LEU A 488 12.72 -7.97 -25.08
N LEU A 489 12.84 -9.11 -25.74
CA LEU A 489 14.11 -9.65 -26.23
C LEU A 489 14.23 -9.45 -27.75
N PHE A 490 15.45 -9.22 -28.21
CA PHE A 490 15.80 -9.29 -29.63
C PHE A 490 16.77 -10.47 -29.84
N HIS A 491 16.38 -11.46 -30.64
CA HIS A 491 17.18 -12.66 -30.89
C HIS A 491 16.97 -13.15 -32.32
N GLU A 492 18.07 -13.52 -32.99
CA GLU A 492 18.06 -14.08 -34.35
C GLU A 492 17.16 -13.28 -35.30
N GLU A 493 17.29 -11.94 -35.26
CA GLU A 493 16.53 -10.97 -36.07
C GLU A 493 15.05 -10.75 -35.70
N THR A 494 14.55 -11.41 -34.65
CA THR A 494 13.18 -11.25 -34.18
C THR A 494 13.10 -10.48 -32.86
N TYR A 495 12.07 -9.65 -32.74
CA TYR A 495 11.62 -9.11 -31.46
C TYR A 495 10.58 -10.05 -30.86
N GLN A 496 10.68 -10.31 -29.55
CA GLN A 496 9.73 -11.16 -28.84
C GLN A 496 9.39 -10.56 -27.48
N LEU A 497 8.08 -10.44 -27.22
CA LEU A 497 7.58 -10.18 -25.87
C LEU A 497 7.53 -11.52 -25.10
N ARG A 498 8.32 -11.63 -24.03
CA ARG A 498 8.44 -12.85 -23.20
C ARG A 498 7.43 -12.90 -22.07
N VAL A 499 6.74 -11.80 -21.81
CA VAL A 499 5.69 -11.69 -20.81
C VAL A 499 4.31 -11.63 -21.47
N PRO A 500 3.26 -12.20 -20.84
CA PRO A 500 1.91 -12.16 -21.40
C PRO A 500 1.36 -10.73 -21.45
N LEU A 501 0.60 -10.44 -22.51
CA LEU A 501 -0.23 -9.23 -22.60
C LEU A 501 -1.69 -9.58 -22.27
N TRP A 502 -2.13 -9.21 -21.08
CA TRP A 502 -3.51 -9.37 -20.64
C TRP A 502 -4.36 -8.22 -21.16
N ARG A 503 -5.31 -8.55 -22.04
CA ARG A 503 -6.26 -7.60 -22.60
C ARG A 503 -7.55 -7.65 -21.79
N VAL A 504 -7.94 -6.51 -21.22
CA VAL A 504 -9.23 -6.37 -20.54
C VAL A 504 -10.26 -5.98 -21.60
N LYS A 505 -11.02 -6.97 -22.12
CA LYS A 505 -12.16 -6.73 -23.03
C LYS A 505 -13.44 -7.04 -22.27
N ASN A 506 -14.40 -6.11 -22.27
CA ASN A 506 -15.76 -6.33 -21.78
C ASN A 506 -15.83 -7.12 -20.44
N LYS A 507 -15.03 -6.70 -19.45
CA LYS A 507 -15.06 -7.18 -18.05
C LYS A 507 -14.36 -8.53 -17.75
N GLU A 508 -13.72 -9.18 -18.73
CA GLU A 508 -12.93 -10.41 -18.52
C GLU A 508 -11.50 -10.27 -19.07
N ILE A 509 -10.55 -10.93 -18.38
CA ILE A 509 -9.17 -11.04 -18.85
C ILE A 509 -9.07 -12.28 -19.72
N SER A 510 -8.90 -12.07 -21.03
CA SER A 510 -8.51 -13.16 -21.92
C SER A 510 -7.01 -13.33 -21.83
N GLN A 511 -6.56 -14.43 -21.20
CA GLN A 511 -5.19 -14.90 -21.30
C GLN A 511 -5.03 -15.58 -22.66
N LYS A 512 -4.54 -14.85 -23.66
CA LYS A 512 -4.03 -15.49 -24.87
C LYS A 512 -2.57 -15.85 -24.63
N LEU A 513 -2.29 -17.14 -24.44
CA LEU A 513 -0.94 -17.67 -24.61
C LEU A 513 -0.54 -17.48 -26.08
N PRO A 514 0.73 -17.15 -26.37
CA PRO A 514 1.20 -16.97 -27.74
C PRO A 514 1.14 -18.31 -28.47
N VAL A 515 0.13 -18.49 -29.31
CA VAL A 515 0.03 -19.62 -30.25
C VAL A 515 -0.03 -19.03 -31.65
N ARG A 516 1.13 -18.82 -32.26
CA ARG A 516 1.24 -18.76 -33.71
C ARG A 516 1.40 -20.18 -34.23
N ALA A 517 0.29 -20.80 -34.59
CA ALA A 517 0.33 -21.83 -35.61
C ALA A 517 0.77 -21.15 -36.91
N SER A 518 1.88 -21.62 -37.48
CA SER A 518 2.34 -21.24 -38.79
C SER A 518 1.23 -21.42 -39.83
N SER A 519 1.11 -20.43 -40.73
CA SER A 519 0.24 -20.34 -41.91
C SER A 519 -1.18 -19.76 -41.71
N HIS A 520 -1.35 -18.48 -42.08
CA HIS A 520 -2.55 -18.02 -42.76
C HIS A 520 -2.20 -16.94 -43.80
N ALA A 521 -2.59 -17.21 -45.04
CA ALA A 521 -2.51 -16.29 -46.16
C ALA A 521 -3.48 -15.10 -45.97
N PRO A 522 -3.11 -13.89 -46.42
CA PRO A 522 -3.95 -12.71 -46.23
C PRO A 522 -5.16 -12.73 -47.16
N VAL A 523 -6.35 -12.50 -46.58
CA VAL A 523 -7.58 -12.21 -47.30
C VAL A 523 -7.48 -10.80 -47.88
N SER A 524 -7.47 -10.71 -49.20
CA SER A 524 -7.41 -9.47 -49.98
C SER A 524 -8.75 -8.74 -49.98
N GLN A 525 -8.79 -7.54 -49.41
CA GLN A 525 -9.84 -6.55 -49.69
C GLN A 525 -9.50 -5.81 -51.00
N PRO A 526 -10.51 -5.36 -51.77
CA PRO A 526 -10.29 -4.58 -52.98
C PRO A 526 -9.78 -3.19 -52.59
N SER A 527 -8.47 -2.98 -52.71
CA SER A 527 -7.84 -1.66 -52.64
C SER A 527 -7.69 -1.09 -54.04
N LEU A 528 -8.11 0.15 -54.25
CA LEU A 528 -7.67 0.95 -55.40
C LEU A 528 -6.13 0.94 -55.43
N SER A 529 -5.54 0.48 -56.54
CA SER A 529 -4.09 0.40 -56.69
C SER A 529 -3.52 1.80 -56.93
N PHE A 530 -3.18 2.51 -55.86
CA PHE A 530 -2.31 3.68 -56.00
C PHE A 530 -0.86 3.19 -56.10
N ASP A 531 -0.02 3.89 -56.84
CA ASP A 531 1.42 3.62 -56.85
C ASP A 531 2.01 4.05 -55.49
N HIS A 532 1.95 3.12 -54.53
CA HIS A 532 2.21 3.38 -53.12
C HIS A 532 3.70 3.57 -52.80
N ALA A 533 4.61 3.32 -53.75
CA ALA A 533 6.04 3.32 -53.49
C ALA A 533 6.58 4.67 -52.96
N ASN A 534 5.92 5.78 -53.32
CA ASN A 534 6.37 7.14 -52.99
C ASN A 534 5.49 7.90 -51.99
N LEU A 535 4.43 7.25 -51.47
CA LEU A 535 3.48 7.87 -50.55
C LEU A 535 3.77 7.45 -49.11
N ASN A 536 3.68 8.39 -48.18
CA ASN A 536 3.73 8.07 -46.76
C ASN A 536 2.37 7.56 -46.26
N PHE A 537 2.37 6.88 -45.11
CA PHE A 537 1.15 6.27 -44.54
C PHE A 537 -0.03 7.23 -44.41
N ARG A 538 0.19 8.47 -43.94
CA ARG A 538 -0.89 9.46 -43.78
C ARG A 538 -1.51 9.84 -45.12
N GLN A 539 -0.71 9.86 -46.18
CA GLN A 539 -1.18 10.14 -47.53
C GLN A 539 -2.00 8.96 -48.08
N ILE A 540 -1.56 7.72 -47.86
CA ILE A 540 -2.28 6.52 -48.28
C ILE A 540 -3.62 6.38 -47.56
N GLU A 541 -3.64 6.51 -46.23
CA GLU A 541 -4.85 6.45 -45.42
C GLU A 541 -5.83 7.55 -45.81
N PHE A 542 -5.33 8.75 -46.03
CA PHE A 542 -6.13 9.88 -46.51
C PHE A 542 -6.76 9.62 -47.88
N LEU A 543 -6.02 9.08 -48.87
CA LEU A 543 -6.57 8.76 -50.19
C LEU A 543 -7.64 7.67 -50.13
N ASN A 544 -7.40 6.62 -49.35
CA ASN A 544 -8.37 5.54 -49.16
C ASN A 544 -9.67 6.01 -48.51
N GLN A 545 -9.59 7.02 -47.64
CA GLN A 545 -10.76 7.56 -46.97
C GLN A 545 -11.48 8.61 -47.82
N MET A 546 -10.75 9.47 -48.53
CA MET A 546 -11.31 10.41 -49.52
C MET A 546 -12.07 9.68 -50.63
N ALA A 547 -11.57 8.52 -51.08
CA ALA A 547 -12.22 7.70 -52.09
C ALA A 547 -13.58 7.15 -51.65
N LYS A 548 -13.87 7.11 -50.34
CA LYS A 548 -15.14 6.62 -49.79
C LYS A 548 -16.17 7.72 -49.53
N GLU A 549 -15.72 8.97 -49.36
CA GLU A 549 -16.55 10.02 -48.74
C GLU A 549 -16.75 11.29 -49.60
N GLU A 550 -16.30 11.32 -50.88
CA GLU A 550 -16.46 12.43 -51.85
C GLU A 550 -16.52 13.84 -51.22
N ARG A 551 -15.49 14.25 -50.49
CA ARG A 551 -15.45 15.56 -49.84
C ARG A 551 -14.12 16.27 -50.04
N ALA A 552 -14.20 17.59 -50.18
CA ALA A 552 -13.03 18.47 -50.14
C ALA A 552 -12.41 18.50 -48.74
N ILE A 553 -11.08 18.52 -48.63
CA ILE A 553 -10.38 18.72 -47.35
C ILE A 553 -9.58 20.02 -47.31
N SER A 554 -9.58 20.69 -46.17
CA SER A 554 -8.69 21.83 -45.92
C SER A 554 -7.44 21.38 -45.16
N VAL A 555 -6.33 22.14 -45.28
CA VAL A 555 -5.07 21.86 -44.57
C VAL A 555 -5.29 21.72 -43.06
N LYS A 556 -6.14 22.57 -42.48
CA LYS A 556 -6.46 22.55 -41.04
C LYS A 556 -7.13 21.24 -40.63
N LYS A 557 -8.11 20.79 -41.42
CA LYS A 557 -8.84 19.54 -41.16
C LYS A 557 -7.93 18.31 -41.31
N TYR A 558 -7.07 18.28 -42.33
CA TYR A 558 -6.05 17.24 -42.48
C TYR A 558 -5.07 17.21 -41.30
N GLY A 559 -4.57 18.37 -40.86
CA GLY A 559 -3.69 18.47 -39.70
C GLY A 559 -4.33 17.97 -38.40
N GLN A 560 -5.61 18.31 -38.17
CA GLN A 560 -6.38 17.80 -37.04
C GLN A 560 -6.57 16.28 -37.09
N TRP A 561 -6.81 15.74 -38.29
CA TRP A 561 -7.04 14.31 -38.47
C TRP A 561 -5.85 13.46 -38.01
N PHE A 562 -4.65 13.86 -38.40
CA PHE A 562 -3.43 13.11 -38.11
C PHE A 562 -2.66 13.64 -36.89
N GLY A 563 -3.16 14.67 -36.21
CA GLY A 563 -2.48 15.29 -35.07
C GLY A 563 -1.12 15.89 -35.44
N ILE A 564 -1.00 16.51 -36.63
CA ILE A 564 0.26 17.07 -37.15
C ILE A 564 0.21 18.60 -37.32
N THR A 565 1.38 19.23 -37.40
CA THR A 565 1.49 20.67 -37.64
C THR A 565 0.95 21.07 -39.02
N THR A 566 0.51 22.32 -39.16
CA THR A 566 0.02 22.87 -40.43
C THR A 566 1.06 22.79 -41.55
N MET A 567 2.36 22.96 -41.23
CA MET A 567 3.44 22.84 -42.20
C MET A 567 3.62 21.40 -42.71
N THR A 568 3.51 20.41 -41.83
CA THR A 568 3.56 18.99 -42.22
C THR A 568 2.35 18.63 -43.09
N ALA A 569 1.15 19.10 -42.71
CA ALA A 569 -0.07 18.89 -43.49
C ALA A 569 0.03 19.53 -44.90
N LEU A 570 0.58 20.74 -45.01
CA LEU A 570 0.84 21.41 -46.29
C LEU A 570 1.82 20.60 -47.16
N ARG A 571 2.90 20.08 -46.56
CA ARG A 571 3.89 19.27 -47.28
C ARG A 571 3.30 17.96 -47.79
N ASP A 572 2.49 17.28 -46.97
CA ASP A 572 1.82 16.03 -47.33
C ASP A 572 0.80 16.26 -48.47
N LEU A 573 -0.05 17.28 -48.34
CA LEU A 573 -1.06 17.62 -49.36
C LEU A 573 -0.44 18.14 -50.66
N LYS A 574 0.65 18.93 -50.58
CA LYS A 574 1.39 19.38 -51.76
C LYS A 574 1.97 18.20 -52.53
N LYS A 575 2.63 17.25 -51.86
CA LYS A 575 3.13 16.03 -52.51
C LYS A 575 2.01 15.24 -53.20
N LEU A 576 0.84 15.14 -52.58
CA LEU A 576 -0.31 14.48 -53.21
C LEU A 576 -0.83 15.22 -54.45
N CYS A 577 -0.73 16.55 -54.49
CA CYS A 577 -0.97 17.33 -55.71
C CYS A 577 0.12 17.11 -56.76
N ASP A 578 1.39 17.09 -56.35
CA ASP A 578 2.53 16.89 -57.24
C ASP A 578 2.45 15.50 -57.91
N PHE A 579 1.94 14.49 -57.21
CA PHE A 579 1.65 13.15 -57.75
C PHE A 579 0.32 13.04 -58.52
N GLY A 580 -0.45 14.13 -58.62
CA GLY A 580 -1.70 14.16 -59.36
C GLY A 580 -2.88 13.47 -58.69
N TYR A 581 -2.78 13.09 -57.40
CA TYR A 581 -3.90 12.49 -56.68
C TYR A 581 -4.94 13.51 -56.21
N LEU A 582 -4.50 14.75 -55.97
CA LEU A 582 -5.36 15.85 -55.53
C LEU A 582 -5.25 17.06 -56.44
N THR A 583 -6.36 17.77 -56.59
CA THR A 583 -6.39 19.09 -57.25
C THR A 583 -6.75 20.17 -56.22
N PRO A 584 -5.92 21.22 -56.06
CA PRO A 584 -6.24 22.33 -55.18
C PRO A 584 -7.31 23.25 -55.82
N ARG A 585 -8.32 23.65 -55.05
CA ARG A 585 -9.35 24.64 -55.42
C ARG A 585 -9.39 25.77 -54.40
N GLY A 586 -9.39 27.02 -54.87
CA GLY A 586 -9.40 28.22 -54.03
C GLY A 586 -8.02 28.86 -53.85
N ARG A 587 -7.95 30.00 -53.15
CA ARG A 587 -6.71 30.77 -52.93
C ARG A 587 -6.41 30.96 -51.44
N GLY A 588 -5.15 30.84 -51.07
CA GLY A 588 -4.64 31.10 -49.72
C GLY A 588 -5.27 30.21 -48.66
N ARG A 589 -5.81 30.81 -47.59
CA ARG A 589 -6.44 30.07 -46.48
C ARG A 589 -7.73 29.34 -46.87
N ALA A 590 -8.33 29.70 -48.02
CA ALA A 590 -9.53 29.07 -48.55
C ALA A 590 -9.24 27.93 -49.55
N THR A 591 -7.98 27.50 -49.68
CA THR A 591 -7.63 26.35 -50.55
C THR A 591 -8.12 25.03 -49.94
N HIS A 592 -8.90 24.31 -50.73
CA HIS A 592 -9.36 22.95 -50.44
C HIS A 592 -8.78 21.98 -51.46
N TYR A 593 -8.58 20.74 -51.07
CA TYR A 593 -8.04 19.69 -51.91
C TYR A 593 -9.14 18.69 -52.23
N LEU A 594 -9.36 18.44 -53.52
CA LEU A 594 -10.32 17.49 -54.07
C LEU A 594 -9.57 16.32 -54.72
N MET A 595 -10.18 15.14 -54.77
CA MET A 595 -9.64 14.05 -55.59
C MET A 595 -9.58 14.47 -57.06
N ALA A 596 -8.46 14.17 -57.73
CA ALA A 596 -8.34 14.43 -59.15
C ALA A 596 -9.30 13.49 -59.93
N SER A 597 -10.12 14.06 -60.80
CA SER A 597 -11.13 13.34 -61.60
C SER A 597 -10.54 12.33 -62.60
N ASN A 598 -9.23 12.40 -62.87
CA ASN A 598 -8.54 11.53 -63.85
C ASN A 598 -8.10 10.17 -63.27
N LEU A 599 -8.45 9.84 -62.03
CA LEU A 599 -8.05 8.56 -61.40
C LEU A 599 -8.91 7.37 -61.86
N ASN A 600 -10.10 7.59 -62.43
CA ASN A 600 -10.97 6.52 -62.91
C ASN A 600 -10.67 6.05 -64.35
N ASP A 601 -9.97 6.85 -65.17
CA ASP A 601 -9.68 6.50 -66.58
C ASP A 601 -8.39 5.68 -66.75
N LYS A 602 -7.56 5.54 -65.71
CA LYS A 602 -6.28 4.80 -65.77
C LYS A 602 -6.36 3.32 -65.34
N SER A 603 -7.56 2.82 -65.06
CA SER A 603 -7.82 1.42 -64.70
C SER A 603 -8.45 0.59 -65.83
N SER A 604 -8.30 1.03 -67.10
CA SER A 604 -8.70 0.26 -68.30
C SER A 604 -7.49 -0.38 -68.96
#